data_AF-A0A1J9Q595-F1
#
_entry.id   AF-A0A1J9Q595-F1
#
_cell.length_a   1.000
_cell.length_b   1.000
_cell.length_c   1.000
_cell.angle_alpha   90.00
_cell.angle_beta   90.00
_cell.angle_gamma   90.00
#
_symmetry.space_group_name_H-M   'P 1'
#
loop_
_entity.id
_entity.type
_entity.pdbx_description
1 polymer ?
#
loop_
_entity_poly.entity_id
_entity_poly.type
_entity_poly.pdbx_seq_one_letter_code
_entity_poly.pdbx_strand_id
1 'polypeptide(L)'
;MATRTIFSRPLSSRFLITFSASHPHFFPPSHQFVCHLHNNTFRLRVPPPTPFVPDTQTFLSLIGRNMSRFAPKFASWDELFTISSAEMKERGIEPPRHRRYLLRWRQKFQRGEYGVGGDLDHVVDGVAQLRVVEVPRDTALTETKAQDKTSATMDTSQGEDNIPPFTVTGTATLSPGMKWAVVNLPPGEMPPKEIPQPLKKYIKVSLARGHVLRAPYLKLIKGSSGMAGCIQVQEGMWEDKQGTKVDGGERRRAEVRAKKRSEERKKAAA
;
A
#
# COMPACT_ATOMS: atom_id res chain seq x y z
N MET A 1 -42.09 -73.11 18.45
CA MET A 1 -42.01 -73.28 19.91
C MET A 1 -40.56 -73.16 20.34
N ALA A 2 -40.23 -72.19 21.19
CA ALA A 2 -39.14 -72.20 22.19
C ALA A 2 -38.73 -70.76 22.53
N THR A 3 -39.38 -70.21 23.55
CA THR A 3 -38.96 -69.02 24.32
C THR A 3 -37.82 -69.39 25.27
N ARG A 4 -36.78 -68.56 25.39
CA ARG A 4 -35.91 -68.54 26.59
C ARG A 4 -35.43 -67.12 26.93
N THR A 5 -36.08 -66.56 27.94
CA THR A 5 -35.63 -65.52 28.89
C THR A 5 -34.54 -66.05 29.82
N ILE A 6 -33.45 -65.31 30.08
CA ILE A 6 -32.63 -65.46 31.31
C ILE A 6 -32.01 -64.12 31.77
N PHE A 7 -32.48 -63.69 32.96
CA PHE A 7 -31.84 -63.07 34.14
C PHE A 7 -30.91 -61.84 34.09
N SER A 8 -31.39 -60.80 34.78
CA SER A 8 -30.63 -59.86 35.61
C SER A 8 -30.30 -60.45 36.99
N ARG A 9 -29.14 -60.12 37.60
CA ARG A 9 -28.98 -59.59 38.99
C ARG A 9 -27.50 -59.50 39.46
N PRO A 10 -27.18 -58.81 40.58
CA PRO A 10 -26.19 -57.73 40.62
C PRO A 10 -25.00 -58.04 41.54
N LEU A 11 -24.03 -57.11 41.64
CA LEU A 11 -23.16 -57.02 42.82
C LEU A 11 -22.79 -55.58 43.13
N SER A 12 -23.14 -55.19 44.35
CA SER A 12 -22.66 -54.04 45.09
C SER A 12 -21.55 -54.53 46.04
N SER A 13 -20.49 -53.77 46.22
CA SER A 13 -19.99 -53.44 47.58
C SER A 13 -18.89 -52.40 47.53
N ARG A 14 -18.92 -51.58 48.57
CA ARG A 14 -18.08 -50.44 48.92
C ARG A 14 -16.72 -50.91 49.44
N PHE A 15 -15.67 -50.14 49.19
CA PHE A 15 -14.58 -49.97 50.15
C PHE A 15 -14.20 -48.49 50.24
N LEU A 16 -14.26 -47.98 51.48
CA LEU A 16 -13.76 -46.69 51.91
C LEU A 16 -12.25 -46.81 52.07
N ILE A 17 -11.47 -45.90 51.49
CA ILE A 17 -10.11 -45.60 51.95
C ILE A 17 -9.93 -44.08 51.98
N THR A 18 -9.27 -43.69 53.07
CA THR A 18 -9.15 -42.41 53.73
C THR A 18 -8.27 -41.38 53.04
N PHE A 19 -8.55 -40.12 53.39
CA PHE A 19 -7.81 -38.89 53.14
C PHE A 19 -6.27 -39.01 53.16
N SER A 20 -5.63 -38.43 52.15
CA SER A 20 -4.38 -37.70 52.33
C SER A 20 -4.43 -36.45 51.46
N ALA A 21 -4.67 -35.32 52.11
CA ALA A 21 -4.69 -34.00 51.50
C ALA A 21 -3.25 -33.51 51.32
N SER A 22 -2.61 -33.93 50.23
CA SER A 22 -1.43 -33.22 49.72
C SER A 22 -1.91 -31.90 49.11
N HIS A 23 -1.59 -30.80 49.78
CA HIS A 23 -1.79 -29.45 49.27
C HIS A 23 -0.99 -29.29 47.97
N PRO A 24 -1.61 -29.08 46.80
CA PRO A 24 -0.89 -28.44 45.73
C PRO A 24 -0.74 -26.98 46.14
N HIS A 25 0.50 -26.54 46.39
CA HIS A 25 0.84 -25.13 46.42
C HIS A 25 0.53 -24.55 45.03
N PHE A 26 -0.71 -24.12 44.85
CA PHE A 26 -1.13 -23.30 43.74
C PHE A 26 -0.44 -21.94 43.93
N PHE A 27 0.77 -21.82 43.39
CA PHE A 27 1.37 -20.51 43.19
C PHE A 27 0.48 -19.76 42.20
N PRO A 28 -0.16 -18.64 42.58
CA PRO A 28 -0.83 -17.80 41.60
C PRO A 28 0.23 -17.21 40.67
N PRO A 29 0.07 -17.25 39.33
CA PRO A 29 0.90 -16.45 38.45
C PRO A 29 0.47 -14.98 38.60
N SER A 30 0.89 -14.32 39.68
CA SER A 30 0.70 -12.88 39.87
C SER A 30 1.86 -12.08 39.30
N HIS A 31 2.34 -12.45 38.11
CA HIS A 31 3.20 -11.57 37.32
C HIS A 31 2.53 -11.37 35.96
N GLN A 32 1.55 -10.47 35.94
CA GLN A 32 1.16 -9.83 34.70
C GLN A 32 2.39 -9.05 34.23
N PHE A 33 3.19 -9.65 33.35
CA PHE A 33 4.16 -8.90 32.59
C PHE A 33 3.37 -7.98 31.65
N VAL A 34 2.96 -6.83 32.18
CA VAL A 34 2.57 -5.70 31.35
C VAL A 34 3.86 -5.19 30.74
N CYS A 35 4.26 -5.79 29.62
CA CYS A 35 5.22 -5.17 28.72
C CYS A 35 4.57 -3.87 28.28
N HIS A 36 4.91 -2.77 28.97
CA HIS A 36 4.58 -1.44 28.54
C HIS A 36 5.33 -1.26 27.22
N LEU A 37 4.65 -1.56 26.11
CA LEU A 37 5.17 -1.18 24.80
C LEU A 37 5.42 0.31 24.90
N HIS A 38 6.68 0.71 24.70
CA HIS A 38 7.09 2.09 24.81
C HIS A 38 6.13 2.91 23.94
N ASN A 39 5.32 3.76 24.58
CA ASN A 39 4.45 4.75 23.95
C ASN A 39 5.28 5.84 23.25
N ASN A 40 6.41 5.47 22.67
CA ASN A 40 7.09 6.27 21.67
C ASN A 40 6.41 6.01 20.32
N THR A 41 5.08 6.17 20.29
CA THR A 41 4.44 6.56 19.05
C THR A 41 4.97 7.96 18.82
N PHE A 42 6.07 8.08 18.06
CA PHE A 42 6.48 9.35 17.48
C PHE A 42 5.20 10.04 17.06
N ARG A 43 4.88 11.19 17.65
CA ARG A 43 3.71 11.97 17.25
C ARG A 43 4.05 12.48 15.86
N LEU A 44 3.78 11.64 14.85
CA LEU A 44 4.16 11.91 13.47
C LEU A 44 3.45 13.19 13.08
N ARG A 45 4.26 14.20 12.77
CA ARG A 45 3.79 15.51 12.30
C ARG A 45 2.84 15.28 11.13
N VAL A 46 1.75 16.04 11.09
CA VAL A 46 0.81 15.98 9.96
C VAL A 46 1.59 16.36 8.69
N PRO A 47 1.60 15.50 7.67
CA PRO A 47 2.30 15.78 6.43
C PRO A 47 1.50 16.82 5.63
N PRO A 48 2.16 17.79 4.96
CA PRO A 48 1.47 18.71 4.08
C PRO A 48 0.82 17.94 2.91
N PRO A 49 -0.32 18.42 2.37
CA PRO A 49 -0.93 17.82 1.19
C PRO A 49 0.04 17.90 0.00
N THR A 50 0.08 16.84 -0.80
CA THR A 50 0.90 16.82 -2.03
C THR A 50 0.06 17.37 -3.20
N PRO A 51 0.70 17.93 -4.25
CA PRO A 51 -0.05 18.41 -5.42
C PRO A 51 -0.87 17.30 -6.09
N PHE A 52 -0.42 16.04 -6.01
CA PHE A 52 -1.19 14.88 -6.49
C PHE A 52 -2.35 14.49 -5.56
N VAL A 53 -2.27 14.83 -4.26
CA VAL A 53 -3.29 14.52 -3.25
C VAL A 53 -3.61 15.78 -2.44
N PRO A 54 -4.40 16.72 -3.00
CA PRO A 54 -4.74 17.97 -2.33
C PRO A 54 -5.78 17.78 -1.21
N ASP A 55 -6.76 16.89 -1.43
CA ASP A 55 -7.93 16.74 -0.55
C ASP A 55 -8.00 15.38 0.14
N THR A 56 -8.73 15.33 1.26
CA THR A 56 -9.02 14.10 2.01
C THR A 56 -9.79 13.08 1.15
N GLN A 57 -10.77 13.55 0.39
CA GLN A 57 -11.56 12.71 -0.51
C GLN A 57 -10.67 12.04 -1.57
N THR A 58 -9.73 12.81 -2.15
CA THR A 58 -8.78 12.32 -3.15
C THR A 58 -7.89 11.23 -2.57
N PHE A 59 -7.37 11.43 -1.34
CA PHE A 59 -6.59 10.42 -0.63
C PHE A 59 -7.38 9.12 -0.40
N LEU A 60 -8.61 9.24 0.09
CA LEU A 60 -9.47 8.08 0.36
C LEU A 60 -9.89 7.33 -0.90
N SER A 61 -10.05 8.03 -2.02
CA SER A 61 -10.28 7.42 -3.34
C SER A 61 -9.04 6.65 -3.81
N LEU A 62 -7.84 7.23 -3.70
CA LEU A 62 -6.60 6.62 -4.14
C LEU A 62 -6.28 5.30 -3.44
N ILE A 63 -6.47 5.22 -2.12
CA ILE A 63 -6.25 3.99 -1.34
C ILE A 63 -7.29 2.89 -1.65
N GLY A 64 -8.41 3.25 -2.30
CA GLY A 64 -9.46 2.33 -2.75
C GLY A 64 -10.28 1.70 -1.63
N ARG A 65 -10.68 0.43 -1.81
CA ARG A 65 -11.53 -0.34 -0.87
C ARG A 65 -12.84 0.35 -0.48
N ASN A 66 -13.43 1.14 -1.39
CA ASN A 66 -14.62 1.95 -1.12
C ASN A 66 -14.47 2.93 0.07
N MET A 67 -13.24 3.38 0.38
CA MET A 67 -12.99 4.33 1.47
C MET A 67 -13.52 5.74 1.17
N SER A 68 -13.74 6.06 -0.10
CA SER A 68 -14.40 7.28 -0.58
C SER A 68 -15.74 7.55 0.10
N ARG A 69 -16.48 6.49 0.49
CA ARG A 69 -17.76 6.58 1.22
C ARG A 69 -17.64 7.28 2.58
N PHE A 70 -16.46 7.25 3.19
CA PHE A 70 -16.21 7.84 4.50
C PHE A 70 -15.67 9.27 4.42
N ALA A 71 -15.46 9.83 3.21
CA ALA A 71 -14.99 11.19 3.02
C ALA A 71 -15.78 12.26 3.81
N PRO A 72 -17.13 12.29 3.83
CA PRO A 72 -17.88 13.34 4.53
C PRO A 72 -17.76 13.28 6.06
N LYS A 73 -17.13 12.24 6.62
CA LYS A 73 -16.92 12.10 8.08
C LYS A 73 -15.72 12.90 8.59
N PHE A 74 -14.87 13.36 7.68
CA PHE A 74 -13.69 14.15 7.96
C PHE A 74 -13.93 15.58 7.50
N ALA A 75 -13.70 16.56 8.36
CA ALA A 75 -13.86 17.97 8.04
C ALA A 75 -12.61 18.56 7.38
N SER A 76 -11.40 18.14 7.79
CA SER A 76 -10.14 18.67 7.27
C SER A 76 -9.05 17.61 7.06
N TRP A 77 -8.00 17.99 6.34
CA TRP A 77 -6.80 17.17 6.14
C TRP A 77 -6.12 16.83 7.47
N ASP A 78 -5.99 17.81 8.36
CA ASP A 78 -5.36 17.62 9.67
C ASP A 78 -6.15 16.66 10.56
N GLU A 79 -7.48 16.72 10.49
CA GLU A 79 -8.37 15.80 11.22
C GLU A 79 -8.13 14.35 10.75
N LEU A 80 -7.95 14.11 9.44
CA LEU A 80 -7.67 12.79 8.89
C LEU A 80 -6.39 12.17 9.48
N PHE A 81 -5.33 12.96 9.67
CA PHE A 81 -4.03 12.50 10.17
C PHE A 81 -3.89 12.52 11.69
N THR A 82 -4.80 13.19 12.40
CA THR A 82 -4.81 13.26 13.87
C THR A 82 -5.70 12.19 14.50
N ILE A 83 -6.86 11.91 13.89
CA ILE A 83 -7.91 11.06 14.48
C ILE A 83 -7.39 9.70 14.97
N SER A 84 -7.84 9.28 16.15
CA SER A 84 -7.53 7.98 16.73
C SER A 84 -8.47 6.86 16.24
N SER A 85 -8.08 5.60 16.46
CA SER A 85 -8.91 4.45 16.02
C SER A 85 -10.27 4.37 16.74
N ALA A 86 -10.36 4.90 17.97
CA ALA A 86 -11.60 4.93 18.77
C ALA A 86 -12.54 6.01 18.23
N GLU A 87 -12.03 7.21 17.98
CA GLU A 87 -12.79 8.30 17.34
C GLU A 87 -13.34 7.90 15.97
N MET A 88 -12.55 7.18 15.15
CA MET A 88 -13.05 6.65 13.87
C MET A 88 -14.29 5.74 14.05
N LYS A 89 -14.33 4.97 15.15
CA LYS A 89 -15.46 4.10 15.46
C LYS A 89 -16.67 4.95 15.84
N GLU A 90 -16.49 5.98 16.65
CA GLU A 90 -17.55 6.91 17.06
C GLU A 90 -18.14 7.69 15.87
N ARG A 91 -17.30 8.10 14.92
CA ARG A 91 -17.74 8.70 13.64
C ARG A 91 -18.42 7.69 12.70
N GLY A 92 -18.53 6.41 13.10
CA GLY A 92 -19.23 5.36 12.36
C GLY A 92 -18.41 4.71 11.23
N ILE A 93 -17.08 4.71 11.29
CA ILE A 93 -16.24 3.90 10.39
C ILE A 93 -16.16 2.51 11.01
N GLU A 94 -17.25 1.75 10.87
CA GLU A 94 -17.43 0.53 11.65
C GLU A 94 -16.47 -0.60 11.28
N PRO A 95 -16.26 -0.95 9.99
CA PRO A 95 -15.48 -2.14 9.68
C PRO A 95 -14.06 -1.99 10.23
N PRO A 96 -13.66 -2.83 11.21
CA PRO A 96 -12.35 -2.67 11.84
C PRO A 96 -11.19 -2.82 10.84
N ARG A 97 -11.41 -3.59 9.77
CA ARG A 97 -10.48 -3.75 8.65
C ARG A 97 -10.21 -2.44 7.92
N HIS A 98 -11.23 -1.61 7.68
CA HIS A 98 -11.08 -0.31 7.03
C HIS A 98 -10.34 0.67 7.94
N ARG A 99 -10.64 0.71 9.25
CA ARG A 99 -9.92 1.54 10.22
C ARG A 99 -8.42 1.21 10.28
N ARG A 100 -8.07 -0.07 10.46
CA ARG A 100 -6.67 -0.52 10.49
C ARG A 100 -5.94 -0.23 9.17
N TYR A 101 -6.63 -0.40 8.05
CA TYR A 101 -6.10 -0.10 6.73
C TYR A 101 -5.79 1.39 6.55
N LEU A 102 -6.71 2.28 6.95
CA LEU A 102 -6.50 3.73 6.88
C LEU A 102 -5.31 4.17 7.74
N LEU A 103 -5.23 3.68 8.99
CA LEU A 103 -4.11 4.01 9.88
C LEU A 103 -2.77 3.58 9.29
N ARG A 104 -2.72 2.39 8.68
CA ARG A 104 -1.51 1.91 8.00
C ARG A 104 -1.12 2.83 6.83
N TRP A 105 -2.10 3.26 6.02
CA TRP A 105 -1.83 4.15 4.88
C TRP A 105 -1.44 5.56 5.32
N ARG A 106 -2.04 6.10 6.38
CA ARG A 106 -1.61 7.37 7.01
C ARG A 106 -0.15 7.32 7.42
N GLN A 107 0.25 6.23 8.08
CA GLN A 107 1.64 6.05 8.52
C GLN A 107 2.61 5.93 7.33
N LYS A 108 2.23 5.22 6.25
CA LYS A 108 3.02 5.17 5.00
C LYS A 108 3.19 6.56 4.40
N PHE A 109 2.11 7.33 4.30
CA PHE A 109 2.14 8.67 3.75
C PHE A 109 3.02 9.61 4.59
N GLN A 110 2.96 9.50 5.92
CA GLN A 110 3.85 10.25 6.83
C GLN A 110 5.33 9.89 6.67
N ARG A 111 5.65 8.66 6.28
CA ARG A 111 7.03 8.24 5.96
C ARG A 111 7.47 8.66 4.56
N GLY A 112 6.61 9.29 3.76
CA GLY A 112 6.89 9.59 2.35
C GLY A 112 6.83 8.36 1.43
N GLU A 113 6.30 7.23 1.90
CA GLU A 113 6.09 6.03 1.11
C GLU A 113 4.78 6.14 0.32
N TYR A 114 4.85 6.85 -0.80
CA TYR A 114 3.71 7.03 -1.68
C TYR A 114 3.53 5.86 -2.67
N GLY A 115 2.34 5.75 -3.24
CA GLY A 115 2.12 4.92 -4.41
C GLY A 115 2.54 5.63 -5.70
N VAL A 116 2.10 5.09 -6.84
CA VAL A 116 2.36 5.71 -8.15
C VAL A 116 1.89 7.16 -8.14
N GLY A 117 2.75 8.09 -8.55
CA GLY A 117 2.40 9.49 -8.77
C GLY A 117 2.33 10.39 -7.53
N GLY A 118 2.51 9.87 -6.31
CA GLY A 118 2.46 10.71 -5.10
C GLY A 118 3.65 11.66 -4.94
N ASP A 119 4.71 11.43 -5.71
CA ASP A 119 5.96 12.18 -5.78
C ASP A 119 6.00 13.19 -6.94
N LEU A 120 4.91 13.35 -7.69
CA LEU A 120 4.82 14.28 -8.80
C LEU A 120 4.62 15.70 -8.30
N ASP A 121 5.45 16.65 -8.75
CA ASP A 121 5.38 18.04 -8.28
C ASP A 121 4.36 18.89 -9.08
N HIS A 122 4.31 18.71 -10.40
CA HIS A 122 3.35 19.40 -11.27
C HIS A 122 2.15 18.51 -11.56
N VAL A 123 1.00 18.87 -10.99
CA VAL A 123 -0.27 18.17 -11.22
C VAL A 123 -1.34 19.23 -11.43
N VAL A 124 -2.09 19.13 -12.53
CA VAL A 124 -3.16 20.05 -12.87
C VAL A 124 -4.45 19.23 -12.98
N ASP A 125 -5.48 19.61 -12.21
CA ASP A 125 -6.78 18.93 -12.16
C ASP A 125 -6.70 17.40 -11.90
N GLY A 126 -5.75 16.98 -11.07
CA GLY A 126 -5.51 15.55 -10.79
C GLY A 126 -4.90 14.78 -11.98
N VAL A 127 -4.36 15.49 -12.98
CA VAL A 127 -3.63 14.93 -14.11
C VAL A 127 -2.19 15.45 -14.09
N ALA A 128 -1.24 14.51 -14.13
CA ALA A 128 0.18 14.82 -14.25
C ALA A 128 0.70 14.35 -15.60
N GLN A 129 1.50 15.17 -16.28
CA GLN A 129 2.12 14.81 -17.56
C GLN A 129 3.60 14.53 -17.38
N LEU A 130 4.00 13.32 -17.72
CA LEU A 130 5.39 12.90 -17.74
C LEU A 130 5.92 12.97 -19.16
N ARG A 131 7.12 13.51 -19.32
CA ARG A 131 7.85 13.56 -20.58
C ARG A 131 9.26 13.02 -20.41
N VAL A 132 9.79 12.44 -21.47
CA VAL A 132 11.19 12.01 -21.55
C VAL A 132 12.00 13.09 -22.24
N VAL A 133 13.09 13.50 -21.59
CA VAL A 133 14.02 14.53 -22.08
C VAL A 133 15.42 13.93 -22.15
N GLU A 134 16.21 14.35 -23.14
CA GLU A 134 17.63 14.01 -23.20
C GLU A 134 18.42 14.94 -22.26
N VAL A 135 19.23 14.36 -21.39
CA VAL A 135 20.05 15.09 -20.43
C VAL A 135 21.52 14.66 -20.60
N PRO A 136 22.48 15.60 -20.53
CA PRO A 136 23.90 15.26 -20.54
C PRO A 136 24.26 14.27 -19.44
N ARG A 137 25.18 13.33 -19.73
CA ARG A 137 25.65 12.36 -18.73
C ARG A 137 26.38 13.01 -17.55
N ASP A 138 27.01 14.15 -17.79
CA ASP A 138 27.90 14.79 -16.82
C ASP A 138 27.13 15.42 -15.65
N THR A 139 25.88 15.87 -15.88
CA THR A 139 25.01 16.32 -14.79
C THR A 139 24.71 15.18 -13.81
N ALA A 140 24.71 13.93 -14.29
CA ALA A 140 24.51 12.75 -13.46
C ALA A 140 25.71 12.34 -12.61
N LEU A 141 26.92 12.76 -13.00
CA LEU A 141 28.17 12.35 -12.35
C LEU A 141 28.77 13.46 -11.46
N THR A 142 28.41 14.72 -11.70
CA THR A 142 29.01 15.86 -10.99
C THR A 142 28.51 15.95 -9.53
N GLU A 143 27.28 15.51 -9.27
CA GLU A 143 26.69 15.57 -7.92
C GLU A 143 27.20 14.46 -6.98
N THR A 144 27.64 13.32 -7.51
CA THR A 144 28.28 12.28 -6.67
C THR A 144 29.61 12.75 -6.08
N LYS A 145 30.36 13.59 -6.80
CA LYS A 145 31.62 14.18 -6.32
C LYS A 145 31.43 15.41 -5.43
N ALA A 146 30.28 16.08 -5.50
CA ALA A 146 29.98 17.28 -4.71
C ALA A 146 29.47 16.93 -3.30
N GLN A 147 28.68 15.86 -3.16
CA GLN A 147 28.20 15.40 -1.85
C GLN A 147 29.32 14.82 -0.97
N ASP A 148 30.39 14.28 -1.55
CA ASP A 148 31.56 13.76 -0.81
C ASP A 148 32.48 14.87 -0.23
N LYS A 149 32.26 16.15 -0.57
CA LYS A 149 33.14 17.27 -0.16
C LYS A 149 32.62 18.13 1.01
N THR A 150 31.43 17.87 1.54
CA THR A 150 30.85 18.66 2.66
C THR A 150 30.70 17.90 3.98
N SER A 151 31.31 16.72 4.13
CA SER A 151 31.32 15.98 5.40
C SER A 151 32.73 15.51 5.77
N ALA A 152 33.56 16.45 6.23
CA ALA A 152 34.80 16.16 6.94
C ALA A 152 34.67 16.61 8.41
N THR A 153 33.76 15.98 9.18
CA THR A 153 33.84 15.90 10.65
C THR A 153 33.05 14.66 11.13
N MET A 154 33.79 13.72 11.73
CA MET A 154 33.49 12.53 12.54
C MET A 154 32.01 12.13 12.82
N ASP A 155 31.61 10.87 12.52
CA ASP A 155 31.54 9.76 13.50
C ASP A 155 30.88 8.48 12.94
N THR A 156 31.30 7.33 13.48
CA THR A 156 30.96 5.96 13.05
C THR A 156 29.71 5.43 13.76
N SER A 157 28.69 4.96 13.02
CA SER A 157 28.01 3.65 13.20
C SER A 157 26.60 3.57 12.58
N GLN A 158 26.28 2.37 12.05
CA GLN A 158 25.01 1.85 11.53
C GLN A 158 24.65 2.27 10.09
N GLY A 159 24.85 1.31 9.17
CA GLY A 159 24.48 1.41 7.77
C GLY A 159 22.99 1.18 7.55
N GLU A 160 22.35 2.17 6.95
CA GLU A 160 21.16 2.02 6.14
C GLU A 160 21.41 2.80 4.83
N ASP A 161 21.03 2.19 3.71
CA ASP A 161 21.34 2.62 2.36
C ASP A 161 20.78 4.02 2.05
N ASN A 162 21.59 5.07 2.23
CA ASN A 162 21.35 6.38 1.64
C ASN A 162 21.60 6.30 0.13
N ILE A 163 20.62 5.76 -0.59
CA ILE A 163 20.59 5.80 -2.05
C ILE A 163 20.30 7.25 -2.45
N PRO A 164 21.23 7.99 -3.08
CA PRO A 164 20.95 9.34 -3.56
C PRO A 164 19.83 9.28 -4.63
N PRO A 165 18.95 10.29 -4.72
CA PRO A 165 17.79 10.27 -5.62
C PRO A 165 18.16 10.30 -7.12
N PHE A 166 19.43 10.42 -7.47
CA PHE A 166 19.85 10.61 -8.85
C PHE A 166 20.14 9.27 -9.56
N THR A 167 19.08 8.58 -9.99
CA THR A 167 19.21 7.51 -11.00
C THR A 167 18.54 7.93 -12.31
N VAL A 168 19.34 8.52 -13.21
CA VAL A 168 18.97 8.71 -14.62
C VAL A 168 18.60 7.35 -15.19
N THR A 169 17.33 7.19 -15.51
CA THR A 169 16.77 5.90 -15.92
C THR A 169 16.79 5.85 -17.45
N GLY A 170 17.85 5.35 -18.08
CA GLY A 170 17.86 5.18 -19.55
C GLY A 170 19.18 4.70 -20.17
N THR A 171 19.07 3.86 -21.20
CA THR A 171 20.16 3.45 -22.12
C THR A 171 20.53 4.57 -23.10
N ALA A 172 21.63 4.39 -23.84
CA ALA A 172 22.18 5.39 -24.76
C ALA A 172 21.15 5.97 -25.75
N THR A 173 21.15 7.29 -25.86
CA THR A 173 20.48 8.11 -26.89
C THR A 173 21.20 8.00 -28.24
N LEU A 174 20.59 8.55 -29.30
CA LEU A 174 21.25 8.68 -30.61
C LEU A 174 22.44 9.65 -30.54
N SER A 175 22.30 10.71 -29.75
CA SER A 175 23.38 11.67 -29.48
C SER A 175 24.39 11.07 -28.48
N PRO A 176 25.69 10.98 -28.83
CA PRO A 176 26.71 10.53 -27.91
C PRO A 176 26.82 11.48 -26.70
N GLY A 177 27.00 10.94 -25.50
CA GLY A 177 27.11 11.74 -24.27
C GLY A 177 25.78 12.14 -23.60
N MET A 178 24.63 11.83 -24.19
CA MET A 178 23.31 12.06 -23.58
C MET A 178 22.72 10.78 -22.96
N LYS A 179 21.70 10.95 -22.11
CA LYS A 179 20.86 9.91 -21.50
C LYS A 179 19.41 10.39 -21.42
N TRP A 180 18.48 9.45 -21.45
CA TRP A 180 17.07 9.74 -21.22
C TRP A 180 16.76 9.93 -19.73
N ALA A 181 15.99 10.98 -19.42
CA ALA A 181 15.46 11.26 -18.10
C ALA A 181 13.95 11.54 -18.17
N VAL A 182 13.22 11.17 -17.13
CA VAL A 182 11.78 11.46 -17.01
C VAL A 182 11.61 12.74 -16.22
N VAL A 183 10.83 13.67 -16.75
CA VAL A 183 10.52 14.95 -16.12
C VAL A 183 9.00 15.12 -16.07
N ASN A 184 8.48 15.59 -14.93
CA ASN A 184 7.09 16.00 -14.81
C ASN A 184 6.95 17.46 -15.28
N LEU A 185 6.08 17.71 -16.26
CA LEU A 185 5.84 19.04 -16.83
C LEU A 185 4.34 19.36 -16.78
N PRO A 186 3.97 20.63 -16.65
CA PRO A 186 2.56 21.02 -16.73
C PRO A 186 1.97 20.70 -18.11
N PRO A 187 0.66 20.44 -18.19
CA PRO A 187 -0.01 20.10 -19.43
C PRO A 187 0.06 21.25 -20.44
N GLY A 188 0.53 20.95 -21.65
CA GLY A 188 0.54 21.90 -22.78
C GLY A 188 1.85 22.64 -23.03
N GLU A 189 2.83 22.59 -22.12
CA GLU A 189 4.16 23.15 -22.39
C GLU A 189 5.01 22.21 -23.26
N MET A 190 5.42 22.71 -24.44
CA MET A 190 6.49 22.14 -25.27
C MET A 190 7.30 23.30 -25.85
N PRO A 191 8.65 23.30 -25.83
CA PRO A 191 9.60 22.37 -25.19
C PRO A 191 9.79 22.64 -23.67
N PRO A 192 10.52 21.78 -22.92
CA PRO A 192 10.88 22.04 -21.53
C PRO A 192 11.67 23.36 -21.45
N LYS A 193 11.12 24.38 -20.77
CA LYS A 193 11.83 25.67 -20.59
C LYS A 193 13.04 25.51 -19.69
N GLU A 194 12.91 24.71 -18.63
CA GLU A 194 13.95 24.45 -17.66
C GLU A 194 13.90 22.97 -17.25
N ILE A 195 15.04 22.29 -17.30
CA ILE A 195 15.17 20.93 -16.77
C ILE A 195 15.47 21.10 -15.28
N PRO A 196 14.57 20.66 -14.38
CA PRO A 196 14.83 20.80 -12.94
C PRO A 196 16.08 19.99 -12.58
N GLN A 197 17.08 20.68 -12.04
CA GLN A 197 18.26 20.08 -11.42
C GLN A 197 18.10 20.24 -9.90
N PRO A 198 18.08 19.15 -9.11
CA PRO A 198 18.37 17.75 -9.47
C PRO A 198 17.18 16.99 -10.09
N LEU A 199 17.47 16.00 -10.94
CA LEU A 199 16.47 15.13 -11.53
C LEU A 199 15.90 14.18 -10.47
N LYS A 200 14.59 14.28 -10.25
CA LYS A 200 13.86 13.39 -9.35
C LYS A 200 13.52 12.07 -10.04
N LYS A 201 13.79 10.96 -9.37
CA LYS A 201 13.29 9.65 -9.80
C LYS A 201 11.85 9.48 -9.34
N TYR A 202 10.97 9.11 -10.28
CA TYR A 202 9.57 8.85 -9.97
C TYR A 202 9.29 7.38 -9.59
N ILE A 203 8.45 7.15 -8.58
CA ILE A 203 8.10 5.83 -8.05
C ILE A 203 7.35 5.02 -9.12
N LYS A 204 7.85 3.81 -9.40
CA LYS A 204 7.28 2.85 -10.38
C LYS A 204 7.15 3.39 -11.81
N VAL A 205 7.85 4.48 -12.15
CA VAL A 205 8.01 4.97 -13.51
C VAL A 205 9.36 4.53 -14.04
N SER A 206 9.37 3.96 -15.23
CA SER A 206 10.59 3.45 -15.88
C SER A 206 10.56 3.71 -17.38
N LEU A 207 11.74 3.70 -18.00
CA LEU A 207 11.86 3.69 -19.45
C LEU A 207 12.05 2.25 -19.94
N ALA A 208 11.31 1.90 -21.00
CA ALA A 208 11.45 0.66 -21.73
C ALA A 208 11.94 0.95 -23.15
N ARG A 209 12.69 0.03 -23.76
CA ARG A 209 13.15 0.11 -25.17
C ARG A 209 13.76 1.49 -25.52
N GLY A 210 14.58 2.04 -24.61
CA GLY A 210 15.20 3.36 -24.77
C GLY A 210 14.35 4.48 -24.16
N HIS A 211 13.42 5.04 -24.94
CA HIS A 211 12.68 6.27 -24.59
C HIS A 211 11.19 6.07 -24.30
N VAL A 212 10.69 4.82 -24.33
CA VAL A 212 9.25 4.56 -24.17
C VAL A 212 8.90 4.55 -22.68
N LEU A 213 8.04 5.47 -22.25
CA LEU A 213 7.57 5.53 -20.87
C LEU A 213 6.74 4.30 -20.51
N ARG A 214 7.03 3.72 -19.34
CA ARG A 214 6.30 2.62 -18.75
C ARG A 214 6.05 2.87 -17.27
N ALA A 215 4.78 2.98 -16.91
CA ALA A 215 4.33 2.98 -15.51
C ALA A 215 2.92 2.40 -15.40
N PRO A 216 2.51 1.92 -14.21
CA PRO A 216 1.11 1.56 -13.96
C PRO A 216 0.21 2.79 -14.12
N TYR A 217 -0.99 2.60 -14.68
CA TYR A 217 -2.00 3.66 -14.88
C TYR A 217 -1.57 4.82 -15.80
N LEU A 218 -0.44 4.70 -16.48
CA LEU A 218 0.02 5.68 -17.46
C LEU A 218 -0.74 5.55 -18.78
N LYS A 219 -1.37 6.64 -19.22
CA LYS A 219 -1.97 6.76 -20.55
C LYS A 219 -1.01 7.50 -21.47
N LEU A 220 -0.45 6.83 -22.48
CA LEU A 220 0.47 7.47 -23.43
C LEU A 220 -0.26 8.52 -24.28
N ILE A 221 0.40 9.67 -24.51
CA ILE A 221 -0.12 10.71 -25.37
C ILE A 221 0.16 10.31 -26.83
N LYS A 222 -0.89 10.34 -27.66
CA LYS A 222 -0.80 10.04 -29.09
C LYS A 222 0.11 11.07 -29.78
N GLY A 223 0.94 10.62 -30.71
CA GLY A 223 1.84 11.49 -31.48
C GLY A 223 3.20 11.79 -30.81
N SER A 224 3.45 11.34 -29.58
CA SER A 224 4.72 11.58 -28.88
C SER A 224 5.68 10.38 -28.89
N SER A 225 5.48 9.39 -29.77
CA SER A 225 6.33 8.17 -29.87
C SER A 225 6.54 7.41 -28.53
N GLY A 226 5.61 7.55 -27.59
CA GLY A 226 5.74 6.97 -26.24
C GLY A 226 6.66 7.74 -25.28
N MET A 227 7.19 8.90 -25.68
CA MET A 227 7.99 9.80 -24.83
C MET A 227 7.14 10.65 -23.88
N ALA A 228 5.83 10.72 -24.08
CA ALA A 228 4.94 11.47 -23.20
C ALA A 228 3.74 10.61 -22.77
N GLY A 229 3.34 10.77 -21.51
CA GLY A 229 2.19 10.08 -20.93
C GLY A 229 1.55 10.86 -19.80
N CYS A 230 0.26 10.67 -19.61
CA CYS A 230 -0.52 11.27 -18.54
C CYS A 230 -0.82 10.22 -17.46
N ILE A 231 -0.64 10.60 -16.20
CA ILE A 231 -1.14 9.86 -15.04
C ILE A 231 -2.32 10.64 -14.49
N GLN A 232 -3.50 10.01 -14.46
CA GLN A 232 -4.72 10.59 -13.93
C GLN A 232 -5.05 9.90 -12.61
N VAL A 233 -5.48 10.69 -11.62
CA VAL A 233 -6.01 10.16 -10.35
C VAL A 233 -7.20 9.22 -10.63
N GLN A 234 -7.08 7.98 -10.18
CA GLN A 234 -8.10 6.93 -10.30
C GLN A 234 -8.35 6.28 -8.94
N GLU A 235 -9.57 5.79 -8.72
CA GLU A 235 -9.89 5.05 -7.50
C GLU A 235 -9.06 3.76 -7.41
N GLY A 236 -8.51 3.50 -6.23
CA GLY A 236 -7.74 2.29 -5.95
C GLY A 236 -6.37 2.22 -6.61
N MET A 237 -5.83 3.35 -7.08
CA MET A 237 -4.48 3.40 -7.67
C MET A 237 -3.39 2.93 -6.69
N TRP A 238 -3.61 3.16 -5.39
CA TRP A 238 -2.73 2.72 -4.30
C TRP A 238 -3.32 1.55 -3.52
N GLU A 239 -4.39 0.91 -4.01
CA GLU A 239 -5.06 -0.14 -3.25
C GLU A 239 -4.23 -1.42 -3.15
N ASP A 240 -4.06 -1.91 -1.93
CA ASP A 240 -3.65 -3.29 -1.69
C ASP A 240 -4.85 -4.21 -1.94
N LYS A 241 -4.97 -4.76 -3.15
CA LYS A 241 -6.13 -5.58 -3.56
C LYS A 241 -6.29 -6.81 -2.67
N GLN A 242 -7.53 -7.08 -2.26
CA GLN A 242 -7.85 -8.30 -1.51
C GLN A 242 -8.07 -9.47 -2.47
N GLY A 243 -7.50 -10.63 -2.15
CA GLY A 243 -7.72 -11.84 -2.93
C GLY A 243 -9.20 -12.25 -2.89
N THR A 244 -9.82 -12.36 -4.04
CA THR A 244 -11.19 -12.86 -4.20
C THR A 244 -11.17 -14.30 -4.72
N LYS A 245 -12.10 -15.12 -4.24
CA LYS A 245 -12.23 -16.51 -4.71
C LYS A 245 -12.87 -16.53 -6.10
N VAL A 246 -12.11 -16.94 -7.12
CA VAL A 246 -12.63 -17.17 -8.48
C VAL A 246 -13.49 -18.43 -8.47
N ASP A 247 -14.74 -18.34 -8.98
CA ASP A 247 -15.69 -19.46 -9.08
C ASP A 247 -15.89 -20.24 -7.76
N GLY A 248 -15.99 -19.56 -6.62
CA GLY A 248 -16.14 -20.22 -5.31
C GLY A 248 -14.85 -20.78 -4.72
N GLY A 249 -13.71 -20.61 -5.41
CA GLY A 249 -12.40 -21.12 -5.04
C GLY A 249 -12.21 -22.56 -5.50
N GLU A 250 -11.00 -23.09 -5.28
CA GLU A 250 -10.56 -24.38 -5.82
C GLU A 250 -11.53 -25.54 -5.56
N ARG A 251 -11.99 -25.69 -4.31
CA ARG A 251 -12.88 -26.80 -3.90
C ARG A 251 -14.26 -26.77 -4.55
N ARG A 252 -14.84 -25.59 -4.76
CA ARG A 252 -16.23 -25.43 -5.26
C ARG A 252 -16.30 -25.08 -6.74
N ARG A 253 -15.16 -24.90 -7.42
CA ARG A 253 -15.09 -24.45 -8.82
C ARG A 253 -15.87 -25.34 -9.78
N ALA A 254 -15.71 -26.66 -9.68
CA ALA A 254 -16.41 -27.61 -10.55
C ALA A 254 -17.93 -27.57 -10.32
N GLU A 255 -18.35 -27.55 -9.06
CA GLU A 255 -19.77 -27.49 -8.66
C GLU A 255 -20.43 -26.19 -9.13
N VAL A 256 -19.80 -25.03 -8.84
CA VAL A 256 -20.31 -23.71 -9.23
C VAL A 256 -20.46 -23.61 -10.75
N ARG A 257 -19.46 -24.11 -11.51
CA ARG A 257 -19.53 -24.12 -12.97
C ARG A 257 -20.57 -25.10 -13.52
N ALA A 258 -20.80 -26.23 -12.86
CA ALA A 258 -21.83 -27.17 -13.26
C ALA A 258 -23.23 -26.58 -13.05
N LYS A 259 -23.46 -25.93 -11.88
CA LYS A 259 -24.70 -25.21 -11.58
C LYS A 259 -24.95 -24.06 -12.56
N LYS A 260 -23.92 -23.25 -12.83
CA LYS A 260 -24.03 -22.16 -13.82
C LYS A 260 -24.41 -22.69 -15.21
N ARG A 261 -23.78 -23.76 -15.67
CA ARG A 261 -24.10 -24.39 -16.98
C ARG A 261 -25.52 -24.95 -17.03
N SER A 262 -26.03 -25.53 -15.94
CA SER A 262 -27.39 -26.06 -15.91
C SER A 262 -28.43 -24.94 -15.89
N GLU A 263 -28.18 -23.84 -15.18
CA GLU A 263 -29.01 -22.63 -15.21
C GLU A 263 -29.02 -21.97 -16.60
N GLU A 264 -27.86 -21.85 -17.26
CA GLU A 264 -27.76 -21.35 -18.63
C GLU A 264 -28.57 -22.19 -19.62
N ARG A 265 -28.52 -23.53 -19.51
CA ARG A 265 -29.34 -24.44 -20.33
C ARG A 265 -30.83 -24.27 -20.08
N LYS A 266 -31.24 -24.14 -18.81
CA LYS A 266 -32.64 -23.91 -18.46
C LYS A 266 -33.14 -22.57 -19.00
N LYS A 267 -32.33 -21.52 -18.92
CA LYS A 267 -32.65 -20.19 -19.43
C LYS A 267 -32.70 -20.15 -20.96
N ALA A 268 -31.91 -20.97 -21.65
CA ALA A 268 -31.93 -21.04 -23.12
C ALA A 268 -33.11 -21.87 -23.66
N ALA A 269 -33.67 -22.77 -22.85
CA ALA A 269 -34.82 -23.59 -23.21
C ALA A 269 -36.17 -22.94 -22.84
N ALA A 270 -36.13 -21.86 -22.04
CA ALA A 270 -37.28 -21.03 -21.68
C ALA A 270 -37.36 -19.82 -22.61
#